data_AF-D6Z9C9-F1
#
_entry.id   AF-D6Z9C9-F1
#
_cell.length_a   1.000
_cell.length_b   1.000
_cell.length_c   1.000
_cell.angle_alpha   90.00
_cell.angle_beta   90.00
_cell.angle_gamma   90.00
#
_symmetry.space_group_name_H-M   'P 1'
#
loop_
_entity.id
_entity.type
_entity.pdbx_description
1 polymer ?
#
loop_
_entity_poly.entity_id
_entity_poly.type
_entity_poly.pdbx_seq_one_letter_code
_entity_poly.pdbx_strand_id
1 'polypeptide(L)'
;MTAGQQVASVGSEGQSSGPHAHLCVYLGPLTQRHAIDPLAWIGQATEQEGAPMPLWGVDISNNNGAVDLAQVRAEGFEFVAAKVTEGSSFNDSFWPRNRDAARANGLILIGYHYVRDGDAEGQAANLAAHIGDPAVPVALDFEANSGGWANFQAVSAAVQRRGMRVALSYVPRWYWQQIGSPDISGAPGLWASAYVNGSGYASVLYPGDDWRGWEPYGGNEPIILQFSSSGHVAGKTVDVNAFRGTREDLLALLGTAAPTQPTASLDQLVGSGFAGGEQLYGNSVVDFLRYLSDFLSEWREEQRTAEQTMAEALACLVQGEGK
;
A
#
# COMPACT_ATOMS: atom_id res chain seq x y z
N MET A 1 15.49 6.85 28.23
CA MET A 1 16.00 5.56 27.71
C MET A 1 17.44 5.78 27.28
N THR A 2 18.34 4.84 27.58
CA THR A 2 19.76 4.91 27.17
C THR A 2 19.99 4.07 25.92
N ALA A 3 20.93 4.47 25.06
CA ALA A 3 21.30 3.68 23.90
C ALA A 3 21.78 2.27 24.32
N GLY A 4 21.26 1.23 23.69
CA GLY A 4 21.54 -0.17 24.00
C GLY A 4 20.56 -0.85 24.97
N GLN A 5 19.52 -0.15 25.46
CA GLN A 5 18.47 -0.76 26.26
C GLN A 5 17.55 -1.64 25.38
N GLN A 6 17.39 -2.91 25.74
CA GLN A 6 16.41 -3.80 25.10
C GLN A 6 15.00 -3.40 25.53
N VAL A 7 14.16 -3.02 24.58
CA VAL A 7 12.78 -2.53 24.82
C VAL A 7 11.69 -3.53 24.41
N ALA A 8 12.07 -4.63 23.76
CA ALA A 8 11.19 -5.74 23.40
C ALA A 8 12.01 -7.03 23.21
N SER A 9 11.35 -8.18 23.36
CA SER A 9 11.88 -9.48 22.94
C SER A 9 10.78 -10.28 22.24
N VAL A 10 11.19 -11.10 21.28
CA VAL A 10 10.31 -12.09 20.62
C VAL A 10 10.74 -13.46 21.09
N GLY A 11 9.81 -14.21 21.67
CA GLY A 11 10.08 -15.54 22.24
C GLY A 11 8.87 -16.46 22.11
N SER A 12 9.08 -17.74 22.39
CA SER A 12 8.03 -18.75 22.50
C SER A 12 7.80 -19.06 23.98
N GLU A 13 6.91 -18.34 24.64
CA GLU A 13 6.39 -18.75 25.96
C GLU A 13 5.28 -19.78 25.73
N GLY A 14 5.36 -20.90 26.45
CA GLY A 14 4.78 -22.20 26.13
C GLY A 14 3.25 -22.36 26.12
N GLN A 15 2.47 -21.30 25.90
CA GLN A 15 1.01 -21.37 25.73
C GLN A 15 0.44 -20.56 24.54
N SER A 16 1.28 -19.94 23.70
CA SER A 16 0.80 -19.23 22.50
C SER A 16 1.03 -20.03 21.22
N SER A 17 0.02 -20.13 20.36
CA SER A 17 0.04 -20.88 19.09
C SER A 17 0.73 -20.13 17.93
N GLY A 18 1.50 -19.07 18.20
CA GLY A 18 2.21 -18.31 17.18
C GLY A 18 3.22 -17.28 17.73
N PRO A 19 4.05 -16.68 16.85
CA PRO A 19 4.98 -15.61 17.25
C PRO A 19 4.19 -14.39 17.74
N HIS A 20 4.51 -13.93 18.94
CA HIS A 20 3.89 -12.78 19.59
C HIS A 20 5.00 -11.93 20.25
N ALA A 21 4.81 -10.61 20.28
CA ALA A 21 5.78 -9.68 20.84
C ALA A 21 5.35 -9.29 22.27
N HIS A 22 6.28 -9.38 23.22
CA HIS A 22 6.09 -8.85 24.57
C HIS A 22 6.80 -7.51 24.66
N LEU A 23 6.05 -6.43 24.94
CA LEU A 23 6.62 -5.16 25.36
C LEU A 23 6.64 -5.11 26.87
N CYS A 24 7.82 -4.91 27.46
CA CYS A 24 8.01 -4.73 28.90
C CYS A 24 9.00 -3.59 29.13
N VAL A 25 8.68 -2.67 30.05
CA VAL A 25 9.58 -1.58 30.45
C VAL A 25 10.32 -1.99 31.72
N TYR A 26 11.64 -1.96 31.69
CA TYR A 26 12.50 -2.22 32.85
C TYR A 26 13.18 -0.92 33.31
N LEU A 27 13.09 -0.61 34.60
CA LEU A 27 13.71 0.57 35.23
C LEU A 27 15.13 0.31 35.78
N GLY A 28 15.68 -0.89 35.59
CA GLY A 28 16.98 -1.31 36.14
C GLY A 28 17.39 -2.70 35.64
N PRO A 29 18.49 -3.28 36.18
CA PRO A 29 18.99 -4.59 35.75
C PRO A 29 17.94 -5.70 35.93
N LEU A 30 17.91 -6.59 34.94
CA LEU A 30 16.84 -7.55 34.64
C LEU A 30 16.59 -8.54 35.79
N THR A 31 15.54 -8.31 36.55
CA THR A 31 14.85 -9.36 37.31
C THR A 31 13.35 -9.20 37.07
N GLN A 32 12.59 -10.32 37.01
CA GLN A 32 11.13 -10.32 36.81
C GLN A 32 10.38 -9.42 37.82
N ARG A 33 10.99 -9.11 38.97
CA ARG A 33 10.42 -8.22 39.99
C ARG A 33 10.36 -6.75 39.59
N HIS A 34 11.03 -6.33 38.52
CA HIS A 34 11.05 -4.94 38.04
C HIS A 34 10.30 -4.76 36.70
N ALA A 35 9.58 -5.77 36.24
CA ALA A 35 8.70 -5.64 35.08
C ALA A 35 7.47 -4.80 35.48
N ILE A 36 7.22 -3.73 34.75
CA ILE A 36 6.03 -2.88 34.91
C ILE A 36 5.11 -3.14 33.72
N ASP A 37 3.80 -3.19 33.98
CA ASP A 37 2.79 -3.22 32.93
C ASP A 37 2.94 -1.99 32.02
N PRO A 38 3.28 -2.17 30.73
CA PRO A 38 3.46 -1.07 29.80
C PRO A 38 2.18 -0.25 29.59
N LEU A 39 0.98 -0.81 29.86
CA LEU A 39 -0.28 -0.07 29.73
C LEU A 39 -0.35 1.16 30.64
N ALA A 40 0.27 1.10 31.82
CA ALA A 40 0.33 2.25 32.73
C ALA A 40 1.17 3.42 32.17
N TRP A 41 2.08 3.14 31.24
CA TRP A 41 2.96 4.12 30.59
C TRP A 41 2.43 4.54 29.22
N ILE A 42 1.87 3.60 28.45
CA ILE A 42 1.25 3.85 27.14
C ILE A 42 -0.10 4.56 27.29
N GLY A 43 -0.87 4.26 28.33
CA GLY A 43 -2.19 4.89 28.57
C GLY A 43 -2.14 6.40 28.86
N GLN A 44 -0.95 6.95 29.14
CA GLN A 44 -0.71 8.40 29.26
C GLN A 44 0.15 8.96 28.12
N ALA A 45 0.65 8.11 27.22
CA ALA A 45 1.31 8.57 26.02
C ALA A 45 0.25 9.14 25.09
N THR A 46 0.25 10.45 24.91
CA THR A 46 -0.37 11.04 23.72
C THR A 46 0.33 10.43 22.53
N GLU A 47 -0.43 9.80 21.63
CA GLU A 47 0.02 9.53 20.27
C GLU A 47 0.57 10.86 19.77
N GLN A 48 1.90 10.98 19.62
CA GLN A 48 2.37 12.02 18.74
C GLN A 48 1.83 11.59 17.39
N GLU A 49 0.86 12.35 16.87
CA GLU A 49 0.61 12.34 15.42
C GLU A 49 2.00 12.50 14.81
N GLY A 50 2.54 11.39 14.30
CA GLY A 50 3.79 11.43 13.59
C GLY A 50 3.66 12.49 12.52
N ALA A 51 4.74 13.21 12.23
CA ALA A 51 4.78 14.04 11.03
C ALA A 51 4.13 13.25 9.87
N PRO A 52 3.21 13.83 9.09
CA PRO A 52 2.45 13.10 8.10
C PRO A 52 3.42 12.28 7.26
N MET A 53 3.38 10.96 7.45
CA MET A 53 4.27 10.06 6.73
C MET A 53 3.85 10.08 5.27
N PRO A 54 4.79 10.09 4.32
CA PRO A 54 4.43 10.02 2.93
C PRO A 54 3.66 8.72 2.68
N LEU A 55 2.78 8.75 1.70
CA LEU A 55 2.12 7.54 1.23
C LEU A 55 3.17 6.66 0.53
N TRP A 56 3.39 5.45 1.03
CA TRP A 56 4.38 4.54 0.45
C TRP A 56 3.81 3.76 -0.73
N GLY A 57 4.66 3.52 -1.72
CA GLY A 57 4.36 2.59 -2.80
C GLY A 57 5.58 1.82 -3.27
N VAL A 58 5.31 0.77 -4.04
CA VAL A 58 6.34 -0.02 -4.71
C VAL A 58 6.15 0.07 -6.22
N ASP A 59 7.23 -0.11 -6.96
CA ASP A 59 7.13 -0.40 -8.38
C ASP A 59 7.82 -1.72 -8.74
N ILE A 60 7.15 -2.49 -9.59
CA ILE A 60 7.48 -3.91 -9.83
C ILE A 60 7.35 -4.28 -11.30
N SER A 61 8.13 -5.27 -11.71
CA SER A 61 8.13 -5.85 -13.06
C SER A 61 8.39 -7.36 -13.01
N ASN A 62 8.49 -7.97 -14.18
CA ASN A 62 8.94 -9.34 -14.38
C ASN A 62 10.29 -9.64 -13.71
N ASN A 63 11.15 -8.65 -13.48
CA ASN A 63 12.43 -8.81 -12.80
C ASN A 63 12.28 -9.18 -11.31
N ASN A 64 11.17 -8.79 -10.67
CA ASN A 64 10.90 -9.11 -9.27
C ASN A 64 10.26 -10.51 -9.11
N GLY A 65 9.77 -11.09 -10.21
CA GLY A 65 8.98 -12.32 -10.22
C GLY A 65 7.66 -12.16 -9.47
N ALA A 66 7.22 -13.23 -8.80
CA ALA A 66 5.96 -13.22 -8.05
C ALA A 66 6.12 -12.48 -6.70
N VAL A 67 5.65 -11.24 -6.64
CA VAL A 67 5.56 -10.43 -5.40
C VAL A 67 4.22 -10.70 -4.69
N ASP A 68 4.24 -10.81 -3.36
CA ASP A 68 3.04 -10.96 -2.55
C ASP A 68 2.43 -9.58 -2.23
N LEU A 69 1.43 -9.17 -3.02
CA LEU A 69 0.78 -7.87 -2.86
C LEU A 69 -0.12 -7.77 -1.62
N ALA A 70 -0.54 -8.89 -1.04
CA ALA A 70 -1.24 -8.88 0.25
C ALA A 70 -0.27 -8.52 1.37
N GLN A 71 0.93 -9.10 1.35
CA GLN A 71 1.99 -8.76 2.28
C GLN A 71 2.48 -7.31 2.08
N VAL A 72 2.63 -6.84 0.84
CA VAL A 72 2.93 -5.42 0.54
C VAL A 72 1.92 -4.49 1.22
N ARG A 73 0.62 -4.78 1.08
CA ARG A 73 -0.44 -4.00 1.74
C ARG A 73 -0.35 -4.06 3.26
N ALA A 74 -0.07 -5.23 3.82
CA ALA A 74 0.08 -5.46 5.26
C ALA A 74 1.31 -4.74 5.85
N GLU A 75 2.35 -4.53 5.06
CA GLU A 75 3.56 -3.78 5.43
C GLU A 75 3.37 -2.25 5.37
N GLY A 76 2.17 -1.77 5.02
CA GLY A 76 1.83 -0.34 5.05
C GLY A 76 2.02 0.40 3.73
N PHE A 77 2.24 -0.33 2.62
CA PHE A 77 2.23 0.27 1.28
C PHE A 77 0.80 0.42 0.78
N GLU A 78 0.54 1.51 0.07
CA GLU A 78 -0.81 1.94 -0.30
C GLU A 78 -1.02 1.98 -1.83
N PHE A 79 0.07 2.08 -2.61
CA PHE A 79 0.05 2.03 -4.06
C PHE A 79 1.11 1.10 -4.66
N VAL A 80 0.84 0.62 -5.88
CA VAL A 80 1.76 -0.18 -6.69
C VAL A 80 1.74 0.28 -8.13
N ALA A 81 2.91 0.55 -8.69
CA ALA A 81 3.12 0.73 -10.12
C ALA A 81 3.70 -0.55 -10.72
N ALA A 82 2.93 -1.25 -11.57
CA ALA A 82 3.37 -2.50 -12.18
C ALA A 82 3.59 -2.33 -13.68
N LYS A 83 4.69 -2.90 -14.20
CA LYS A 83 5.02 -2.87 -15.63
C LYS A 83 3.93 -3.57 -16.41
N VAL A 84 3.49 -2.94 -17.49
CA VAL A 84 2.53 -3.52 -18.46
C VAL A 84 3.28 -3.95 -19.71
N THR A 85 4.02 -3.01 -20.31
CA THR A 85 4.67 -3.17 -21.61
C THR A 85 5.96 -2.36 -21.68
N GLU A 86 6.79 -2.68 -22.68
CA GLU A 86 7.96 -1.90 -23.07
C GLU A 86 8.07 -1.84 -24.59
N GLY A 87 8.29 -0.64 -25.12
CA GLY A 87 8.38 -0.44 -26.56
C GLY A 87 7.17 -1.02 -27.31
N SER A 88 7.35 -1.31 -28.60
CA SER A 88 6.25 -1.75 -29.46
C SER A 88 5.91 -3.25 -29.35
N SER A 89 6.61 -4.03 -28.52
CA SER A 89 6.49 -5.50 -28.57
C SER A 89 6.66 -6.26 -27.26
N PHE A 90 7.30 -5.69 -26.23
CA PHE A 90 7.52 -6.43 -24.98
C PHE A 90 6.31 -6.27 -24.06
N ASN A 91 5.90 -7.39 -23.46
CA ASN A 91 4.77 -7.49 -22.55
C ASN A 91 5.24 -8.11 -21.24
N ASP A 92 4.93 -7.47 -20.13
CA ASP A 92 5.28 -8.01 -18.83
C ASP A 92 4.35 -9.19 -18.48
N SER A 93 4.93 -10.40 -18.36
CA SER A 93 4.15 -11.61 -18.08
C SER A 93 3.50 -11.63 -16.69
N PHE A 94 3.95 -10.78 -15.76
CA PHE A 94 3.40 -10.67 -14.42
C PHE A 94 2.29 -9.62 -14.31
N TRP A 95 2.09 -8.77 -15.33
CA TRP A 95 1.07 -7.72 -15.31
C TRP A 95 -0.32 -8.22 -14.88
N PRO A 96 -0.92 -9.27 -15.49
CA PRO A 96 -2.27 -9.69 -15.11
C PRO A 96 -2.37 -10.10 -13.64
N ARG A 97 -1.37 -10.83 -13.14
CA ARG A 97 -1.27 -11.24 -11.72
C ARG A 97 -1.17 -10.02 -10.81
N ASN A 98 -0.28 -9.08 -11.14
CA ASN A 98 -0.03 -7.90 -10.32
C ASN A 98 -1.26 -6.98 -10.30
N ARG A 99 -1.91 -6.76 -11.45
CA ARG A 99 -3.17 -6.01 -11.56
C ARG A 99 -4.26 -6.60 -10.66
N ASP A 100 -4.50 -7.91 -10.78
CA ASP A 100 -5.60 -8.56 -10.08
C ASP A 100 -5.33 -8.62 -8.56
N ALA A 101 -4.09 -8.92 -8.17
CA ALA A 101 -3.70 -8.93 -6.76
C ALA A 101 -3.67 -7.52 -6.15
N ALA A 102 -3.29 -6.48 -6.88
CA ALA A 102 -3.36 -5.10 -6.42
C ALA A 102 -4.81 -4.69 -6.11
N ARG A 103 -5.73 -4.98 -7.03
CA ARG A 103 -7.17 -4.73 -6.86
C ARG A 103 -7.75 -5.49 -5.68
N ALA A 104 -7.43 -6.78 -5.56
CA ALA A 104 -7.94 -7.63 -4.49
C ALA A 104 -7.50 -7.16 -3.09
N ASN A 105 -6.31 -6.55 -2.98
CA ASN A 105 -5.76 -6.07 -1.72
C ASN A 105 -5.96 -4.56 -1.50
N GLY A 106 -6.79 -3.91 -2.34
CA GLY A 106 -7.10 -2.49 -2.20
C GLY A 106 -5.89 -1.56 -2.40
N LEU A 107 -4.84 -1.98 -3.10
CA LEU A 107 -3.74 -1.10 -3.47
C LEU A 107 -4.19 -0.17 -4.61
N ILE A 108 -3.73 1.09 -4.58
CA ILE A 108 -3.88 1.99 -5.72
C ILE A 108 -3.00 1.46 -6.84
N LEU A 109 -3.63 1.03 -7.93
CA LEU A 109 -2.94 0.41 -9.05
C LEU A 109 -2.59 1.45 -10.12
N ILE A 110 -1.32 1.47 -10.51
CA ILE A 110 -0.80 2.19 -11.67
C ILE A 110 -0.18 1.16 -12.63
N GLY A 111 -0.51 1.24 -13.91
CA GLY A 111 0.17 0.48 -14.95
C GLY A 111 1.25 1.34 -15.59
N TYR A 112 2.48 0.85 -15.76
CA TYR A 112 3.51 1.63 -16.45
C TYR A 112 3.96 1.02 -17.78
N HIS A 113 4.33 1.91 -18.70
CA HIS A 113 4.92 1.57 -19.99
C HIS A 113 6.33 2.13 -20.08
N TYR A 114 7.31 1.24 -20.27
CA TYR A 114 8.69 1.65 -20.52
C TYR A 114 8.83 2.15 -21.95
N VAL A 115 9.13 3.43 -22.08
CA VAL A 115 9.26 4.11 -23.37
C VAL A 115 10.56 3.69 -24.05
N ARG A 116 10.47 3.41 -25.34
CA ARG A 116 11.64 3.26 -26.23
C ARG A 116 11.60 4.34 -27.30
N ASP A 117 12.78 4.73 -27.76
CA ASP A 117 12.89 5.67 -28.88
C ASP A 117 12.24 5.06 -30.15
N GLY A 118 11.40 5.83 -30.84
CA GLY A 118 10.81 5.43 -32.11
C GLY A 118 9.27 5.37 -32.12
N ASP A 119 8.72 4.22 -32.54
CA ASP A 119 7.33 4.10 -32.99
C ASP A 119 6.30 4.31 -31.86
N ALA A 120 5.85 5.56 -31.71
CA ALA A 120 4.87 5.95 -30.71
C ALA A 120 3.50 5.28 -30.87
N GLU A 121 3.04 5.04 -32.11
CA GLU A 121 1.77 4.39 -32.36
C GLU A 121 1.83 2.88 -32.07
N GLY A 122 2.94 2.23 -32.41
CA GLY A 122 3.20 0.84 -32.04
C GLY A 122 3.31 0.64 -30.54
N GLN A 123 3.99 1.55 -29.82
CA GLN A 123 4.07 1.56 -28.36
C GLN A 123 2.68 1.69 -27.71
N ALA A 124 1.89 2.66 -28.16
CA ALA A 124 0.54 2.87 -27.64
C ALA A 124 -0.41 1.71 -27.99
N ALA A 125 -0.27 1.10 -29.17
CA ALA A 125 -1.02 -0.10 -29.54
C ALA A 125 -0.64 -1.30 -28.67
N ASN A 126 0.65 -1.50 -28.40
CA ASN A 126 1.13 -2.56 -27.54
C ASN A 126 0.58 -2.41 -26.11
N LEU A 127 0.66 -1.21 -25.53
CA LEU A 127 0.10 -0.93 -24.22
C LEU A 127 -1.41 -1.19 -24.17
N ALA A 128 -2.16 -0.65 -25.15
CA ALA A 128 -3.62 -0.82 -25.20
C ALA A 128 -4.05 -2.29 -25.28
N ALA A 129 -3.29 -3.12 -25.99
CA ALA A 129 -3.57 -4.54 -26.13
C ALA A 129 -3.37 -5.33 -24.81
N HIS A 130 -2.50 -4.87 -23.92
CA HIS A 130 -2.09 -5.64 -22.74
C HIS A 130 -2.56 -5.06 -21.40
N ILE A 131 -2.91 -3.77 -21.33
CA ILE A 131 -3.37 -3.15 -20.08
C ILE A 131 -4.69 -3.79 -19.59
N GLY A 132 -5.53 -4.25 -20.51
CA GLY A 132 -6.79 -4.95 -20.26
C GLY A 132 -7.94 -4.01 -19.87
N ASP A 133 -7.70 -3.11 -18.91
CA ASP A 133 -8.65 -2.07 -18.50
C ASP A 133 -8.07 -0.69 -18.78
N PRO A 134 -8.59 0.07 -19.77
CA PRO A 134 -8.08 1.39 -20.13
C PRO A 134 -8.34 2.46 -19.06
N ALA A 135 -9.15 2.18 -18.03
CA ALA A 135 -9.35 3.07 -16.89
C ALA A 135 -8.18 3.02 -15.89
N VAL A 136 -7.29 2.03 -15.99
CA VAL A 136 -6.07 2.00 -15.17
C VAL A 136 -5.20 3.22 -15.52
N PRO A 137 -4.81 4.04 -14.54
CA PRO A 137 -3.94 5.19 -14.79
C PRO A 137 -2.56 4.70 -15.27
N VAL A 138 -2.06 5.35 -16.31
CA VAL A 138 -0.78 5.02 -16.95
C VAL A 138 0.32 5.93 -16.45
N ALA A 139 1.45 5.33 -16.06
CA ALA A 139 2.73 6.02 -15.96
C ALA A 139 3.56 5.75 -17.22
N LEU A 140 4.17 6.79 -17.79
CA LEU A 140 5.19 6.61 -18.82
C LEU A 140 6.57 6.63 -18.16
N ASP A 141 7.29 5.54 -18.29
CA ASP A 141 8.65 5.37 -17.80
C ASP A 141 9.63 5.82 -18.90
N PHE A 142 10.15 7.04 -18.73
CA PHE A 142 10.96 7.77 -19.70
C PHE A 142 12.39 7.91 -19.20
N GLU A 143 13.17 6.87 -19.43
CA GLU A 143 14.56 6.75 -19.00
C GLU A 143 15.47 6.19 -20.12
N ALA A 144 16.57 5.49 -19.79
CA ALA A 144 17.55 4.99 -20.74
C ALA A 144 16.94 4.42 -22.04
N ASN A 145 17.40 4.96 -23.18
CA ASN A 145 16.96 4.58 -24.53
C ASN A 145 15.52 4.98 -24.90
N SER A 146 14.92 5.95 -24.19
CA SER A 146 13.61 6.52 -24.54
C SER A 146 13.68 7.63 -25.60
N GLY A 147 14.86 8.02 -26.07
CA GLY A 147 15.02 9.13 -27.01
C GLY A 147 14.92 10.51 -26.37
N GLY A 148 14.46 11.51 -27.14
CA GLY A 148 14.31 12.88 -26.66
C GLY A 148 12.91 13.21 -26.15
N TRP A 149 12.72 14.41 -25.60
CA TRP A 149 11.42 14.88 -25.08
C TRP A 149 10.28 14.81 -26.10
N ALA A 150 10.58 15.05 -27.39
CA ALA A 150 9.60 14.91 -28.46
C ALA A 150 9.04 13.47 -28.59
N ASN A 151 9.85 12.45 -28.28
CA ASN A 151 9.39 11.05 -28.27
C ASN A 151 8.41 10.80 -27.13
N PHE A 152 8.72 11.30 -25.91
CA PHE A 152 7.80 11.24 -24.78
C PHE A 152 6.43 11.85 -25.14
N GLN A 153 6.42 13.04 -25.73
CA GLN A 153 5.20 13.73 -26.12
C GLN A 153 4.41 12.94 -27.18
N ALA A 154 5.11 12.36 -28.16
CA ALA A 154 4.49 11.53 -29.19
C ALA A 154 3.83 10.27 -28.62
N VAL A 155 4.53 9.54 -27.74
CA VAL A 155 4.01 8.34 -27.06
C VAL A 155 2.84 8.68 -26.15
N SER A 156 2.97 9.73 -25.33
CA SER A 156 1.90 10.19 -24.45
C SER A 156 0.64 10.55 -25.22
N ALA A 157 0.77 11.30 -26.33
CA ALA A 157 -0.36 11.64 -27.17
C ALA A 157 -0.98 10.39 -27.85
N ALA A 158 -0.17 9.41 -28.27
CA ALA A 158 -0.66 8.17 -28.88
C ALA A 158 -1.43 7.28 -27.88
N VAL A 159 -0.96 7.19 -26.63
CA VAL A 159 -1.64 6.51 -25.53
C VAL A 159 -2.98 7.19 -25.22
N GLN A 160 -2.99 8.52 -25.11
CA GLN A 160 -4.21 9.29 -24.84
C GLN A 160 -5.24 9.19 -25.97
N ARG A 161 -4.82 9.15 -27.25
CA ARG A 161 -5.72 8.92 -28.40
C ARG A 161 -6.46 7.57 -28.33
N ARG A 162 -5.96 6.61 -27.53
CA ARG A 162 -6.59 5.30 -27.31
C ARG A 162 -7.50 5.28 -26.08
N GLY A 163 -7.77 6.42 -25.47
CA GLY A 163 -8.68 6.55 -24.34
C GLY A 163 -8.07 6.18 -22.98
N MET A 164 -6.76 5.95 -22.92
CA MET A 164 -6.03 5.74 -21.66
C MET A 164 -5.57 7.07 -21.07
N ARG A 165 -5.52 7.16 -19.74
CA ARG A 165 -5.06 8.37 -19.03
C ARG A 165 -3.59 8.24 -18.67
N VAL A 166 -2.73 9.05 -19.30
CA VAL A 166 -1.34 9.24 -18.84
C VAL A 166 -1.37 10.17 -17.63
N ALA A 167 -1.25 9.58 -16.43
CA ALA A 167 -1.37 10.28 -15.16
C ALA A 167 -0.02 10.71 -14.58
N LEU A 168 1.03 9.93 -14.87
CA LEU A 168 2.36 10.09 -14.31
C LEU A 168 3.43 10.02 -15.39
N SER A 169 4.52 10.74 -15.16
CA SER A 169 5.71 10.75 -16.00
C SER A 169 6.90 10.41 -15.11
N TYR A 170 7.38 9.16 -15.18
CA TYR A 170 8.64 8.81 -14.55
C TYR A 170 9.78 9.34 -15.42
N VAL A 171 10.50 10.33 -14.90
CA VAL A 171 11.58 11.02 -15.61
C VAL A 171 12.73 11.17 -14.63
N PRO A 172 13.70 10.25 -14.56
CA PRO A 172 14.75 10.34 -13.57
C PRO A 172 15.69 11.52 -13.90
N ARG A 173 16.11 12.28 -12.88
CA ARG A 173 16.84 13.54 -13.07
C ARG A 173 18.11 13.37 -13.91
N TRP A 174 18.80 12.25 -13.75
CA TRP A 174 20.02 11.94 -14.52
C TRP A 174 19.73 11.81 -16.01
N TYR A 175 18.60 11.19 -16.39
CA TYR A 175 18.24 11.01 -17.79
C TYR A 175 17.78 12.33 -18.40
N TRP A 176 16.98 13.10 -17.65
CA TRP A 176 16.61 14.47 -18.03
C TRP A 176 17.84 15.34 -18.32
N GLN A 177 18.87 15.29 -17.46
CA GLN A 177 20.14 15.99 -17.70
C GLN A 177 20.87 15.45 -18.94
N GLN A 178 20.90 14.13 -19.12
CA GLN A 178 21.56 13.49 -20.25
C GLN A 178 20.97 13.92 -21.60
N ILE A 179 19.65 14.11 -21.69
CA ILE A 179 18.98 14.54 -22.92
C ILE A 179 19.00 16.06 -23.13
N GLY A 180 19.80 16.80 -22.36
CA GLY A 180 20.00 18.24 -22.52
C GLY A 180 19.07 19.12 -21.67
N SER A 181 18.49 18.57 -20.60
CA SER A 181 17.66 19.31 -19.63
C SER A 181 16.48 20.07 -20.27
N PRO A 182 15.64 19.43 -21.11
CA PRO A 182 14.53 20.10 -21.78
C PRO A 182 13.48 20.61 -20.77
N ASP A 183 12.65 21.55 -21.22
CA ASP A 183 11.46 21.94 -20.47
C ASP A 183 10.42 20.80 -20.50
N ILE A 184 10.09 20.28 -19.31
CA ILE A 184 9.13 19.20 -19.07
C ILE A 184 7.95 19.68 -18.20
N SER A 185 7.69 20.98 -18.13
CA SER A 185 6.55 21.58 -17.41
C SER A 185 5.19 21.02 -17.88
N GLY A 186 5.12 20.51 -19.12
CA GLY A 186 3.94 19.84 -19.67
C GLY A 186 3.81 18.35 -19.32
N ALA A 187 4.74 17.76 -18.57
CA ALA A 187 4.68 16.34 -18.17
C ALA A 187 3.58 16.14 -17.10
N PRO A 188 2.59 15.24 -17.32
CA PRO A 188 1.62 14.90 -16.28
C PRO A 188 2.33 14.25 -15.09
N GLY A 189 2.13 14.77 -13.87
CA GLY A 189 2.55 14.17 -12.62
C GLY A 189 3.99 13.64 -12.58
N LEU A 190 4.95 14.50 -12.23
CA LEU A 190 6.36 14.11 -12.23
C LEU A 190 6.66 13.07 -11.14
N TRP A 191 7.10 11.89 -11.58
CA TRP A 191 7.68 10.85 -10.74
C TRP A 191 9.21 10.89 -10.94
N ALA A 192 9.92 11.37 -9.93
CA ALA A 192 11.38 11.49 -9.96
C ALA A 192 12.05 10.28 -9.32
N SER A 193 13.33 10.05 -9.62
CA SER A 193 14.18 9.15 -8.83
C SER A 193 15.42 9.86 -8.30
N ALA A 194 15.76 9.55 -7.05
CA ALA A 194 17.01 9.92 -6.41
C ALA A 194 17.29 8.88 -5.32
N TYR A 195 18.31 8.04 -5.52
CA TYR A 195 18.53 6.91 -4.62
C TYR A 195 19.40 7.26 -3.42
N VAL A 196 18.97 6.81 -2.24
CA VAL A 196 19.82 6.73 -1.05
C VAL A 196 20.78 5.55 -1.17
N ASN A 197 21.85 5.58 -0.39
CA ASN A 197 22.79 4.46 -0.31
C ASN A 197 22.28 3.38 0.65
N GLY A 198 22.52 2.11 0.30
CA GLY A 198 22.21 0.96 1.16
C GLY A 198 20.90 0.26 0.79
N SER A 199 20.53 -0.71 1.63
CA SER A 199 19.33 -1.55 1.48
C SER A 199 18.66 -1.73 2.83
N GLY A 200 17.34 -1.88 2.86
CA GLY A 200 16.59 -2.01 4.10
C GLY A 200 15.12 -1.68 3.94
N TYR A 201 14.40 -1.54 5.05
CA TYR A 201 12.98 -1.15 5.02
C TYR A 201 12.80 0.28 4.51
N ALA A 202 11.71 0.53 3.79
CA ALA A 202 11.36 1.85 3.25
C ALA A 202 11.39 2.95 4.33
N SER A 203 10.86 2.66 5.52
CA SER A 203 10.82 3.58 6.66
C SER A 203 12.21 3.96 7.21
N VAL A 204 13.22 3.12 6.97
CA VAL A 204 14.61 3.38 7.39
C VAL A 204 15.39 4.09 6.27
N LEU A 205 15.12 3.72 5.02
CA LEU A 205 15.79 4.27 3.86
C LEU A 205 15.31 5.69 3.52
N TYR A 206 14.06 6.03 3.83
CA TYR A 206 13.50 7.30 3.39
C TYR A 206 14.16 8.51 4.07
N PRO A 207 14.69 9.47 3.29
CA PRO A 207 15.43 10.60 3.83
C PRO A 207 14.55 11.78 4.27
N GLY A 208 13.23 11.68 4.13
CA GLY A 208 12.27 12.72 4.54
C GLY A 208 11.81 13.64 3.40
N ASP A 209 10.78 14.44 3.71
CA ASP A 209 10.11 15.37 2.78
C ASP A 209 10.90 16.68 2.60
N ASP A 210 12.04 16.88 3.25
CA ASP A 210 12.91 18.04 2.98
C ASP A 210 14.14 17.65 2.14
N TRP A 211 14.20 16.40 1.66
CA TRP A 211 15.36 15.89 0.96
C TRP A 211 15.45 16.36 -0.49
N ARG A 212 16.69 16.62 -0.95
CA ARG A 212 17.02 17.15 -2.30
C ARG A 212 16.44 16.36 -3.48
N GLY A 213 16.08 15.08 -3.28
CA GLY A 213 15.45 14.26 -4.32
C GLY A 213 14.16 14.88 -4.86
N TRP A 214 13.50 15.67 -4.02
CA TRP A 214 12.26 16.35 -4.31
C TRP A 214 12.40 17.74 -4.94
N GLU A 215 13.62 18.25 -5.13
CA GLU A 215 13.81 19.57 -5.75
C GLU A 215 13.17 19.62 -7.14
N PRO A 216 12.53 20.72 -7.57
CA PRO A 216 12.01 20.86 -8.93
C PRO A 216 13.10 20.73 -10.02
N TYR A 217 12.70 20.33 -11.23
CA TYR A 217 13.54 20.41 -12.43
C TYR A 217 12.72 20.45 -13.71
N GLY A 218 13.31 21.03 -14.75
CA GLY A 218 12.69 21.17 -16.07
C GLY A 218 11.29 21.80 -16.01
N GLY A 219 11.08 22.76 -15.10
CA GLY A 219 9.80 23.46 -14.95
C GLY A 219 8.68 22.65 -14.28
N ASN A 220 9.01 21.51 -13.64
CA ASN A 220 8.03 20.63 -13.01
C ASN A 220 8.49 20.22 -11.59
N GLU A 221 7.54 19.83 -10.74
CA GLU A 221 7.75 19.51 -9.33
C GLU A 221 7.45 18.02 -9.07
N PRO A 222 8.40 17.26 -8.49
CA PRO A 222 8.17 15.86 -8.16
C PRO A 222 7.02 15.68 -7.16
N ILE A 223 6.06 14.83 -7.52
CA ILE A 223 4.94 14.44 -6.64
C ILE A 223 5.10 13.01 -6.11
N ILE A 224 5.83 12.17 -6.85
CA ILE A 224 6.30 10.86 -6.39
C ILE A 224 7.83 10.85 -6.49
N LEU A 225 8.48 10.32 -5.46
CA LEU A 225 9.92 10.09 -5.43
C LEU A 225 10.21 8.61 -5.25
N GLN A 226 10.87 7.99 -6.24
CA GLN A 226 11.55 6.71 -6.08
C GLN A 226 12.88 6.95 -5.38
N PHE A 227 12.96 6.58 -4.10
CA PHE A 227 14.08 6.94 -3.24
C PHE A 227 15.08 5.78 -3.02
N SER A 228 14.74 4.57 -3.45
CA SER A 228 15.66 3.44 -3.43
C SER A 228 15.21 2.33 -4.37
N SER A 229 16.17 1.63 -4.97
CA SER A 229 15.97 0.37 -5.68
C SER A 229 16.27 -0.88 -4.85
N SER A 230 16.43 -0.71 -3.54
CA SER A 230 16.88 -1.75 -2.62
C SER A 230 16.05 -1.81 -1.34
N GLY A 231 14.75 -1.50 -1.47
CA GLY A 231 13.78 -1.62 -0.39
C GLY A 231 13.45 -3.08 -0.09
N HIS A 232 13.40 -3.45 1.19
CA HIS A 232 12.94 -4.75 1.65
C HIS A 232 11.43 -4.71 1.82
N VAL A 233 10.70 -5.38 0.94
CA VAL A 233 9.23 -5.44 0.95
C VAL A 233 8.77 -6.84 0.60
N ALA A 234 7.85 -7.41 1.39
CA ALA A 234 7.26 -8.73 1.17
C ALA A 234 8.32 -9.84 0.90
N GLY A 235 9.41 -9.81 1.68
CA GLY A 235 10.51 -10.76 1.56
C GLY A 235 11.39 -10.61 0.31
N LYS A 236 11.29 -9.50 -0.41
CA LYS A 236 12.04 -9.20 -1.64
C LYS A 236 12.74 -7.85 -1.58
N THR A 237 13.70 -7.69 -2.48
CA THR A 237 14.28 -6.39 -2.83
C THR A 237 13.48 -5.79 -4.00
N VAL A 238 12.88 -4.62 -3.76
CA VAL A 238 12.04 -3.91 -4.74
C VAL A 238 12.32 -2.41 -4.71
N ASP A 239 11.90 -1.72 -5.77
CA ASP A 239 11.93 -0.28 -5.84
C ASP A 239 10.83 0.31 -4.93
N VAL A 240 11.19 1.33 -4.14
CA VAL A 240 10.31 1.95 -3.15
C VAL A 240 10.14 3.44 -3.38
N ASN A 241 8.90 3.89 -3.21
CA ASN A 241 8.42 5.21 -3.60
C ASN A 241 7.69 5.90 -2.46
N ALA A 242 7.81 7.22 -2.43
CA ALA A 242 7.06 8.10 -1.54
C ALA A 242 6.18 9.04 -2.38
N PHE A 243 4.94 9.24 -1.98
CA PHE A 243 4.04 10.27 -2.49
C PHE A 243 3.75 11.30 -1.40
N ARG A 244 3.87 12.59 -1.74
CA ARG A 244 3.58 13.70 -0.83
C ARG A 244 2.09 14.03 -0.86
N GLY A 245 1.34 13.38 0.00
CA GLY A 245 -0.09 13.64 0.16
C GLY A 245 -0.82 12.44 0.72
N THR A 246 -2.14 12.58 0.80
CA THR A 246 -3.03 11.52 1.26
C THR A 246 -3.33 10.50 0.17
N ARG A 247 -3.94 9.39 0.56
CA ARG A 247 -4.46 8.39 -0.38
C ARG A 247 -5.49 9.00 -1.34
N GLU A 248 -6.32 9.90 -0.84
CA GLU A 248 -7.34 10.64 -1.57
C GLU A 248 -6.70 11.58 -2.60
N ASP A 249 -5.62 12.28 -2.22
CA ASP A 249 -4.86 13.14 -3.15
C ASP A 249 -4.28 12.32 -4.30
N LEU A 250 -3.71 11.14 -4.01
CA LEU A 250 -3.18 10.25 -5.04
C LEU A 250 -4.30 9.76 -5.97
N LEU A 251 -5.45 9.35 -5.44
CA LEU A 251 -6.60 8.92 -6.23
C LEU A 251 -7.12 10.04 -7.14
N ALA A 252 -7.24 11.26 -6.61
CA ALA A 252 -7.65 12.44 -7.38
C ALA A 252 -6.65 12.76 -8.50
N LEU A 253 -5.35 12.74 -8.19
CA LEU A 253 -4.27 12.91 -9.16
C LEU A 253 -4.34 11.85 -10.28
N LEU A 254 -4.57 10.59 -9.92
CA LEU A 254 -4.67 9.47 -10.86
C LEU A 254 -5.99 9.45 -11.63
N GLY A 255 -6.94 10.34 -11.32
CA GLY A 255 -8.25 10.38 -11.97
C GLY A 255 -9.08 9.13 -11.69
N THR A 256 -8.67 8.35 -10.70
CA THR A 256 -9.40 7.22 -10.18
C THR A 256 -10.23 7.76 -9.03
N ALA A 257 -11.50 8.07 -9.27
CA ALA A 257 -12.41 8.37 -8.17
C ALA A 257 -12.26 7.23 -7.14
N ALA A 258 -12.04 7.59 -5.87
CA ALA A 258 -12.10 6.61 -4.79
C ALA A 258 -13.40 5.81 -4.98
N PRO A 259 -13.40 4.47 -4.80
CA PRO A 259 -14.67 3.77 -4.70
C PRO A 259 -15.45 4.52 -3.63
N THR A 260 -16.57 5.14 -4.02
CA THR A 260 -17.49 5.78 -3.09
C THR A 260 -17.93 4.68 -2.13
N GLN A 261 -17.24 4.56 -1.00
CA GLN A 261 -17.91 4.08 0.20
C GLN A 261 -19.07 5.04 0.38
N PRO A 262 -20.32 4.57 0.36
CA PRO A 262 -21.45 5.45 0.62
C PRO A 262 -21.24 6.01 2.03
N THR A 263 -20.80 7.26 2.12
CA THR A 263 -20.87 8.03 3.35
C THR A 263 -22.33 8.37 3.54
N ALA A 264 -23.09 7.42 4.05
CA ALA A 264 -24.42 7.71 4.55
C ALA A 264 -24.26 8.79 5.63
N SER A 265 -24.96 9.91 5.47
CA SER A 265 -24.97 10.94 6.52
C SER A 265 -25.57 10.33 7.80
N LEU A 266 -25.23 10.88 8.97
CA LEU A 266 -25.80 10.40 10.23
C LEU A 266 -27.35 10.38 10.17
N ASP A 267 -27.95 11.36 9.51
CA ASP A 267 -29.40 11.43 9.27
C ASP A 267 -29.93 10.30 8.37
N GLN A 268 -29.15 9.82 7.40
CA GLN A 268 -29.50 8.65 6.58
C GLN A 268 -29.37 7.34 7.36
N LEU A 269 -28.51 7.28 8.38
CA LEU A 269 -28.28 6.10 9.21
C LEU A 269 -29.27 5.97 10.38
N VAL A 270 -29.69 7.08 11.00
CA VAL A 270 -30.53 7.03 12.22
C VAL A 270 -31.89 7.71 12.09
N GLY A 271 -32.21 8.32 10.94
CA GLY A 271 -33.43 9.11 10.76
C GLY A 271 -33.40 10.42 11.55
N SER A 272 -34.21 11.40 11.15
CA SER A 272 -34.27 12.70 11.84
C SER A 272 -34.66 12.52 13.31
N GLY A 273 -33.82 13.01 14.23
CA GLY A 273 -34.08 12.90 15.67
C GLY A 273 -33.94 11.49 16.25
N PHE A 274 -33.14 10.61 15.62
CA PHE A 274 -32.91 9.22 16.04
C PHE A 274 -34.14 8.30 15.95
N ALA A 275 -35.15 8.68 15.18
CA ALA A 275 -36.40 7.93 15.06
C ALA A 275 -36.33 6.66 14.18
N GLY A 276 -35.15 6.35 13.62
CA GLY A 276 -34.97 5.25 12.67
C GLY A 276 -35.29 5.67 11.23
N GLY A 277 -34.56 5.11 10.26
CA GLY A 277 -34.80 5.36 8.84
C GLY A 277 -35.88 4.45 8.27
N GLU A 278 -36.66 4.93 7.30
CA GLU A 278 -37.68 4.13 6.58
C GLU A 278 -37.04 2.91 5.86
N GLN A 279 -35.78 3.07 5.44
CA GLN A 279 -34.95 2.02 4.82
C GLN A 279 -34.46 0.96 5.82
N LEU A 280 -34.58 1.22 7.13
CA LEU A 280 -34.24 0.30 8.23
C LEU A 280 -35.50 -0.30 8.89
N TYR A 281 -36.66 -0.23 8.21
CA TYR A 281 -37.96 -0.68 8.73
C TYR A 281 -38.33 -0.03 10.08
N GLY A 282 -37.88 1.21 10.33
CA GLY A 282 -38.16 1.95 11.57
C GLY A 282 -37.20 1.68 12.73
N ASN A 283 -36.11 0.91 12.51
CA ASN A 283 -35.08 0.68 13.51
C ASN A 283 -33.91 1.67 13.37
N SER A 284 -33.23 1.97 14.48
CA SER A 284 -32.02 2.79 14.50
C SER A 284 -30.74 1.94 14.41
N VAL A 285 -29.60 2.55 14.10
CA VAL A 285 -28.27 1.89 14.20
C VAL A 285 -28.01 1.34 15.61
N VAL A 286 -28.57 1.94 16.65
CA VAL A 286 -28.45 1.44 18.03
C VAL A 286 -29.17 0.11 18.20
N ASP A 287 -30.34 -0.06 17.56
CA ASP A 287 -31.09 -1.32 17.59
C ASP A 287 -30.36 -2.41 16.80
N PHE A 288 -29.72 -2.05 15.68
CA PHE A 288 -28.91 -2.99 14.90
C PHE A 288 -27.64 -3.43 15.65
N LEU A 289 -26.91 -2.49 16.29
CA LEU A 289 -25.74 -2.82 17.09
C LEU A 289 -26.09 -3.65 18.33
N ARG A 290 -27.26 -3.41 18.92
CA ARG A 290 -27.80 -4.24 20.01
C ARG A 290 -28.13 -5.64 19.52
N TYR A 291 -28.83 -5.76 18.40
CA TYR A 291 -29.10 -7.06 17.77
C TYR A 291 -27.82 -7.82 17.43
N LEU A 292 -26.80 -7.13 16.89
CA LEU A 292 -25.51 -7.75 16.58
C LEU A 292 -24.75 -8.20 17.85
N SER A 293 -24.82 -7.41 18.92
CA SER A 293 -24.26 -7.76 20.23
C SER A 293 -24.94 -8.98 20.84
N ASP A 294 -26.27 -9.04 20.75
CA ASP A 294 -27.06 -10.16 21.29
C ASP A 294 -26.79 -11.43 20.47
N PHE A 295 -26.77 -11.33 19.14
CA PHE A 295 -26.41 -12.42 18.23
C PHE A 295 -24.99 -12.95 18.48
N LEU A 296 -24.00 -12.06 18.67
CA LEU A 296 -22.63 -12.47 18.97
C LEU A 296 -22.48 -13.07 20.37
N SER A 297 -23.35 -12.70 21.31
CA SER A 297 -23.40 -13.28 22.66
C SER A 297 -23.97 -14.69 22.61
N GLU A 298 -25.09 -14.89 21.90
CA GLU A 298 -25.70 -16.20 21.65
C GLU A 298 -24.72 -17.14 20.91
N TRP A 299 -24.04 -16.64 19.88
CA TRP A 299 -23.05 -17.41 19.13
C TRP A 299 -21.86 -17.85 20.01
N ARG A 300 -21.37 -17.00 20.92
CA ARG A 300 -20.31 -17.37 21.87
C ARG A 300 -20.79 -18.40 22.89
N GLU A 301 -22.04 -18.32 23.32
CA GLU A 301 -22.64 -19.29 24.22
C GLU A 301 -22.79 -20.66 23.54
N GLU A 302 -23.22 -20.70 22.28
CA GLU A 302 -23.26 -21.92 21.46
C GLU A 302 -21.87 -22.54 21.25
N GLN A 303 -20.85 -21.73 20.93
CA GLN A 303 -19.47 -22.21 20.81
C GLN A 303 -18.95 -22.82 22.12
N ARG A 304 -19.20 -22.15 23.26
CA ARG A 304 -18.80 -22.65 24.57
C ARG A 304 -19.50 -23.96 24.94
N THR A 305 -20.77 -24.10 24.56
CA THR A 305 -21.54 -25.32 24.79
C THR A 305 -21.02 -26.48 23.92
N ALA A 306 -20.66 -26.19 22.66
CA ALA A 306 -20.03 -27.15 21.75
C ALA A 306 -18.65 -27.59 22.25
N GLU A 307 -17.83 -26.67 22.75
CA GLU A 307 -16.53 -26.95 23.36
C GLU A 307 -16.65 -27.80 24.64
N GLN A 308 -17.62 -27.50 25.52
CA GLN A 308 -17.91 -28.32 26.70
C GLN A 308 -18.36 -29.73 26.30
N THR A 309 -19.26 -29.85 25.33
CA THR A 309 -19.75 -31.15 24.86
C THR A 309 -18.61 -31.97 24.25
N MET A 310 -17.69 -31.32 23.52
CA MET A 310 -16.52 -31.97 22.94
C MET A 310 -15.48 -32.36 24.01
N ALA A 311 -15.29 -31.54 25.03
CA ALA A 311 -14.43 -31.85 26.18
C ALA A 311 -14.98 -33.02 27.01
N GLU A 312 -16.30 -33.08 27.22
CA GLU A 312 -16.98 -34.20 27.90
C GLU A 312 -16.90 -35.49 27.08
N ALA A 313 -17.09 -35.41 25.76
CA ALA A 313 -16.92 -36.54 24.85
C ALA A 313 -15.47 -37.06 24.84
N LEU A 314 -14.48 -36.16 24.85
CA LEU A 314 -13.07 -36.50 24.96
C LEU A 314 -12.72 -37.12 26.32
N ALA A 315 -13.29 -36.62 27.42
CA ALA A 315 -13.12 -37.20 28.75
C ALA A 315 -13.72 -38.61 28.86
N CYS A 316 -14.85 -38.86 28.18
CA CYS A 316 -15.49 -40.18 28.12
C CYS A 316 -14.64 -41.18 27.31
N LEU A 317 -13.99 -40.73 26.22
CA LEU A 317 -13.07 -41.54 25.42
C LEU A 317 -11.80 -41.92 26.19
N VAL A 318 -11.25 -41.00 26.99
CA VAL A 318 -10.03 -41.24 27.81
C VAL A 318 -10.30 -42.18 28.99
N GLN A 319 -11.53 -42.25 29.51
CA GLN A 319 -11.92 -43.20 30.55
C GLN A 319 -12.28 -44.61 30.03
N GLY A 320 -12.36 -44.80 28.70
CA GLY A 320 -12.72 -46.06 28.05
C GLY A 320 -11.57 -47.03 27.80
N GLU A 321 -10.30 -46.63 27.92
CA GLU A 321 -9.12 -47.47 27.63
C GLU A 321 -8.58 -48.23 28.86
N GLY A 322 -9.47 -48.59 29.79
CA GLY A 322 -9.11 -49.26 31.05
C GLY A 322 -10.01 -50.44 31.40
N LYS A 323 -10.18 -51.41 30.49
CA LYS A 323 -10.54 -52.81 30.81
C LYS A 323 -9.94 -53.78 29.79
#